data_AF-A0A5C7PHP5-F1
#
_entry.id   AF-A0A5C7PHP5-F1
#
_cell.length_a   1.000
_cell.length_b   1.000
_cell.length_c   1.000
_cell.angle_alpha   90.00
_cell.angle_beta   90.00
_cell.angle_gamma   90.00
#
_symmetry.space_group_name_H-M   'P 1'
#
loop_
_entity.id
_entity.type
_entity.pdbx_description
1 polymer ?
#
loop_
_entity_poly.entity_id
_entity_poly.type
_entity_poly.pdbx_seq_one_letter_code
_entity_poly.pdbx_strand_id
1 'polypeptide(L)'
;MKRKHAIWLVVLTSIYLCVELAFNARLLDVVGSAPDADTVHHIEIFGRSLSGTAVALLVLQLMLKRRAASQWRSPGLFRIGLTCLGAAGLVYMGIQSLVDSLVRQATPEMRRASMSIVLVQRALVGGQVQLDGLDDDPRLFQRPEGKAFLALFPAMAVSVERLDDKIRDVKLELLSRAVSDKLKGPKGFYVHYEKAVTETRSQWTRYQQAKGPADPDEEIARQQEKAWNDYLSDLGQRGWTPSTVPGYAQDAVRRKVRGRAPVPADWALNDEATFREAVAQQVRRRMGGARDGMKAGGIALPPGLGWEAFFAHAGVQSELRKKLGLPAGVKLLPAYATGEAFEQGVFAPMVKELARKELVAYEAPVKAFEPGGAYVKEGESAARAVIVPPVALFFSLMGAVGHMAKLLYLLVWLGLSFSPRKAPVPRLWLVPVGVLASAVVVLSVATNGVTESRLYAYMHDQVKASSGDSLGAKAKATALTVALHWVAVGQGYGYPVNEWVRVRILNGYEFGHEEAKR
;
A
#
# COMPACT_ATOMS: atom_id res chain seq x y z
N MET A 1 9.50 9.02 -49.84
CA MET A 1 8.30 8.91 -48.97
C MET A 1 7.26 9.89 -49.48
N LYS A 2 5.96 9.52 -49.54
CA LYS A 2 4.89 10.47 -49.94
C LYS A 2 4.58 11.43 -48.78
N ARG A 3 4.32 12.71 -49.06
CA ARG A 3 4.03 13.75 -48.04
C ARG A 3 2.92 13.33 -47.06
N LYS A 4 1.81 12.79 -47.58
CA LYS A 4 0.68 12.30 -46.77
C LYS A 4 1.11 11.27 -45.70
N HIS A 5 1.99 10.33 -46.06
CA HIS A 5 2.51 9.34 -45.11
C HIS A 5 3.43 9.97 -44.06
N ALA A 6 4.26 10.94 -44.45
CA ALA A 6 5.14 11.63 -43.52
C ALA A 6 4.35 12.46 -42.50
N ILE A 7 3.31 13.19 -42.93
CA ILE A 7 2.39 13.93 -42.05
C ILE A 7 1.75 12.98 -41.04
N TRP A 8 1.20 11.85 -41.50
CA TRP A 8 0.57 10.88 -40.61
C TRP A 8 1.56 10.26 -39.60
N LEU A 9 2.78 9.96 -40.03
CA LEU A 9 3.85 9.50 -39.13
C LEU A 9 4.26 10.58 -38.12
N VAL A 10 4.30 11.85 -38.52
CA VAL A 10 4.57 12.97 -37.59
C VAL A 10 3.50 13.05 -36.52
N VAL A 11 2.22 13.00 -36.91
CA VAL A 11 1.10 13.05 -35.96
C VAL A 11 1.17 11.88 -34.97
N LEU A 12 1.30 10.65 -35.45
CA LEU A 12 1.41 9.48 -34.57
C LEU A 12 2.64 9.54 -33.66
N THR A 13 3.81 9.93 -34.20
CA THR A 13 5.03 10.06 -33.39
C THR A 13 4.87 11.14 -32.32
N SER A 14 4.19 12.24 -32.64
CA SER A 14 3.93 13.33 -31.70
C SER A 14 2.96 12.90 -30.59
N ILE A 15 1.89 12.17 -30.92
CA ILE A 15 0.95 11.61 -29.94
C ILE A 15 1.69 10.66 -28.99
N TYR A 16 2.48 9.73 -29.55
CA TYR A 16 3.30 8.82 -28.75
C TYR A 16 4.25 9.57 -27.82
N LEU A 17 4.98 10.56 -28.33
CA LEU A 17 5.87 11.37 -27.51
C LEU A 17 5.12 12.14 -26.41
N CYS A 18 3.92 12.65 -26.67
CA CYS A 18 3.13 13.30 -25.61
C CYS A 18 2.83 12.31 -24.45
N VAL A 19 2.45 11.07 -24.78
CA VAL A 19 2.22 10.03 -23.77
C VAL A 19 3.52 9.63 -23.06
N GLU A 20 4.61 9.49 -23.80
CA GLU A 20 5.93 9.11 -23.27
C GLU A 20 6.51 10.16 -22.31
N LEU A 21 6.43 11.45 -22.68
CA LEU A 21 6.86 12.55 -21.82
C LEU A 21 6.01 12.61 -20.55
N ALA A 22 4.69 12.52 -20.68
CA ALA A 22 3.79 12.50 -19.53
C ALA A 22 4.05 11.30 -18.60
N PHE A 23 4.31 10.12 -19.16
CA PHE A 23 4.70 8.94 -18.39
C PHE A 23 6.03 9.14 -17.68
N ASN A 24 7.01 9.80 -18.31
CA ASN A 24 8.32 10.07 -17.71
C ASN A 24 8.21 10.98 -16.47
N ALA A 25 7.37 12.02 -16.51
CA ALA A 25 7.05 12.81 -15.32
C ALA A 25 6.43 11.94 -14.22
N ARG A 26 5.45 11.11 -14.58
CA ARG A 26 4.76 10.27 -13.60
C ARG A 26 5.67 9.20 -12.98
N LEU A 27 6.53 8.59 -13.79
CA LEU A 27 7.55 7.65 -13.35
C LEU A 27 8.46 8.31 -12.32
N LEU A 28 8.88 9.56 -12.55
CA LEU A 28 9.72 10.28 -11.61
C LEU A 28 9.00 10.53 -10.27
N ASP A 29 7.73 10.92 -10.32
CA ASP A 29 6.94 11.18 -9.11
C ASP A 29 6.76 9.92 -8.27
N VAL A 30 6.42 8.81 -8.93
CA VAL A 30 6.14 7.55 -8.23
C VAL A 30 7.40 6.97 -7.62
N VAL A 31 8.52 6.99 -8.35
CA VAL A 31 9.78 6.43 -7.85
C VAL A 31 10.37 7.37 -6.78
N GLY A 32 10.19 8.67 -6.97
CA GLY A 32 10.50 9.69 -5.97
C GLY A 32 9.57 9.68 -4.76
N SER A 33 8.50 8.86 -4.72
CA SER A 33 7.58 8.74 -3.59
C SER A 33 7.69 7.41 -2.83
N ALA A 34 8.74 6.61 -3.08
CA ALA A 34 9.01 5.32 -2.46
C ALA A 34 7.81 4.33 -2.53
N PRO A 35 7.46 3.87 -3.74
CA PRO A 35 6.18 3.25 -4.05
C PRO A 35 6.00 1.88 -3.37
N ASP A 36 4.74 1.48 -3.19
CA ASP A 36 4.39 0.11 -2.80
C ASP A 36 4.48 -0.86 -3.99
N ALA A 37 4.33 -2.16 -3.72
CA ALA A 37 4.50 -3.20 -4.74
C ALA A 37 3.48 -3.10 -5.88
N ASP A 38 2.24 -2.71 -5.58
CA ASP A 38 1.17 -2.59 -6.56
C ASP A 38 1.42 -1.40 -7.51
N THR A 39 1.87 -0.28 -6.95
CA THR A 39 2.26 0.90 -7.70
C THR A 39 3.45 0.62 -8.63
N VAL A 40 4.46 -0.10 -8.14
CA VAL A 40 5.59 -0.57 -8.98
C VAL A 40 5.10 -1.45 -10.12
N HIS A 41 4.14 -2.34 -9.86
CA HIS A 41 3.58 -3.22 -10.87
C HIS A 41 2.81 -2.46 -11.97
N HIS A 42 2.03 -1.44 -11.61
CA HIS A 42 1.33 -0.61 -12.60
C HIS A 42 2.30 0.14 -13.52
N ILE A 43 3.34 0.76 -12.94
CA ILE A 43 4.40 1.41 -13.72
C ILE A 43 5.05 0.44 -14.70
N GLU A 44 5.32 -0.76 -14.23
CA GLU A 44 5.95 -1.80 -15.03
C GLU A 44 5.09 -2.16 -16.24
N ILE A 45 3.77 -2.31 -16.07
CA ILE A 45 2.84 -2.54 -17.18
C ILE A 45 2.90 -1.39 -18.20
N PHE A 46 2.76 -0.14 -17.74
CA PHE A 46 2.77 1.02 -18.64
C PHE A 46 4.11 1.19 -19.36
N GLY A 47 5.23 1.06 -18.66
CA GLY A 47 6.57 1.17 -19.25
C GLY A 47 6.82 0.10 -20.33
N ARG A 48 6.38 -1.14 -20.10
CA ARG A 48 6.46 -2.22 -21.10
C ARG A 48 5.55 -1.95 -22.30
N SER A 49 4.33 -1.48 -22.08
CA SER A 49 3.38 -1.16 -23.14
C SER A 49 3.84 0.01 -24.01
N LEU A 50 4.42 1.05 -23.41
CA LEU A 50 5.00 2.18 -24.13
C LEU A 50 6.22 1.76 -24.96
N SER A 51 7.11 0.96 -24.39
CA SER A 51 8.27 0.39 -25.10
C SER A 51 7.84 -0.48 -26.29
N GLY A 52 6.82 -1.32 -26.11
CA GLY A 52 6.24 -2.11 -27.20
C GLY A 52 5.62 -1.24 -28.29
N THR A 53 4.92 -0.17 -27.90
CA THR A 53 4.35 0.83 -28.84
C THR A 53 5.44 1.55 -29.64
N ALA A 54 6.55 1.91 -28.98
CA ALA A 54 7.70 2.55 -29.62
C ALA A 54 8.24 1.67 -30.78
N VAL A 55 8.46 0.38 -30.51
CA VAL A 55 8.93 -0.56 -31.54
C VAL A 55 7.87 -0.79 -32.62
N ALA A 56 6.59 -0.89 -32.25
CA ALA A 56 5.51 -1.00 -33.22
C ALA A 56 5.47 0.21 -34.19
N LEU A 57 5.71 1.43 -33.71
CA LEU A 57 5.79 2.64 -34.56
C LEU A 57 7.01 2.64 -35.50
N LEU A 58 8.12 2.03 -35.09
CA LEU A 58 9.27 1.81 -35.96
C LEU A 58 8.94 0.79 -37.05
N VAL A 59 8.36 -0.36 -36.68
CA VAL A 59 7.92 -1.40 -37.62
C VAL A 59 6.90 -0.86 -38.61
N LEU A 60 5.93 -0.08 -38.13
CA LEU A 60 4.93 0.61 -38.95
C LEU A 60 5.59 1.49 -40.02
N GLN A 61 6.57 2.31 -39.63
CA GLN A 61 7.31 3.15 -40.58
C GLN A 61 8.07 2.31 -41.62
N LEU A 62 8.75 1.24 -41.20
CA LEU A 62 9.49 0.36 -42.11
C LEU A 62 8.56 -0.32 -43.11
N MET A 63 7.41 -0.80 -42.66
CA MET A 63 6.43 -1.47 -43.52
C MET A 63 5.73 -0.49 -44.48
N LEU A 64 5.43 0.73 -44.05
CA LEU A 64 4.90 1.76 -44.93
C LEU A 64 5.92 2.18 -45.99
N LYS A 65 7.21 2.28 -45.64
CA LYS A 65 8.29 2.50 -46.62
C LYS A 65 8.37 1.35 -47.62
N ARG A 66 8.34 0.09 -47.15
CA ARG A 66 8.36 -1.10 -48.02
C ARG A 66 7.13 -1.16 -48.94
N ARG A 67 5.94 -0.84 -48.42
CA ARG A 67 4.69 -0.75 -49.18
C ARG A 67 4.77 0.31 -50.28
N ALA A 68 5.40 1.45 -49.99
CA ALA A 68 5.58 2.53 -50.96
C ALA A 68 6.67 2.27 -52.02
N ALA A 69 7.63 1.37 -51.73
CA ALA A 69 8.72 1.00 -52.65
C ALA A 69 8.41 -0.21 -53.54
N SER A 70 7.49 -1.09 -53.12
CA SER A 70 7.14 -2.31 -53.88
C SER A 70 6.21 -1.99 -55.06
N GLN A 71 6.59 -2.42 -56.27
CA GLN A 71 5.76 -2.30 -57.48
C GLN A 71 4.83 -3.50 -57.70
N TRP A 72 4.95 -4.58 -56.92
CA TRP A 72 4.19 -5.82 -57.15
C TRP A 72 3.34 -6.24 -55.94
N ARG A 73 3.95 -6.81 -54.89
CA ARG A 73 3.23 -7.27 -53.69
C ARG A 73 3.55 -6.34 -52.53
N SER A 74 2.57 -5.54 -52.15
CA SER A 74 2.65 -4.63 -51.02
C SER A 74 1.89 -5.24 -49.82
N PRO A 75 2.45 -5.25 -48.60
CA PRO A 75 1.79 -5.88 -47.45
C PRO A 75 0.46 -5.17 -47.16
N GLY A 76 -0.65 -5.92 -47.14
CA GLY A 76 -1.97 -5.38 -46.82
C GLY A 76 -2.04 -4.77 -45.41
N LEU A 77 -2.98 -3.85 -45.18
CA LEU A 77 -3.13 -3.15 -43.90
C LEU A 77 -3.29 -4.11 -42.72
N PHE A 78 -4.05 -5.20 -42.88
CA PHE A 78 -4.20 -6.24 -41.87
C PHE A 78 -2.86 -6.87 -41.48
N ARG A 79 -2.00 -7.20 -42.46
CA ARG A 79 -0.67 -7.76 -42.19
C ARG A 79 0.23 -6.75 -41.47
N ILE A 80 0.12 -5.46 -41.82
CA ILE A 80 0.86 -4.39 -41.11
C ILE A 80 0.40 -4.28 -39.67
N GLY A 81 -0.92 -4.29 -39.42
CA GLY A 81 -1.48 -4.28 -38.07
C GLY A 81 -0.99 -5.48 -37.25
N LEU A 82 -1.08 -6.68 -37.82
CA LEU A 82 -0.67 -7.92 -37.15
C LEU A 82 0.83 -7.94 -36.80
N THR A 83 1.71 -7.49 -37.70
CA THR A 83 3.14 -7.43 -37.42
C THR A 83 3.49 -6.34 -36.40
N CYS A 84 2.77 -5.21 -36.39
CA CYS A 84 2.95 -4.18 -35.36
C CYS A 84 2.51 -4.70 -33.98
N LEU A 85 1.37 -5.39 -33.90
CA LEU A 85 0.90 -6.03 -32.67
C LEU A 85 1.86 -7.13 -32.19
N GLY A 86 2.33 -7.98 -33.11
CA GLY A 86 3.33 -9.00 -32.80
C GLY A 86 4.64 -8.40 -32.28
N ALA A 87 5.13 -7.32 -32.91
CA ALA A 87 6.32 -6.61 -32.45
C ALA A 87 6.13 -5.99 -31.05
N ALA A 88 4.98 -5.36 -30.79
CA ALA A 88 4.65 -4.80 -29.48
C ALA A 88 4.61 -5.90 -28.40
N GLY A 89 3.92 -7.01 -28.69
CA GLY A 89 3.81 -8.15 -27.76
C GLY A 89 5.16 -8.80 -27.46
N LEU A 90 6.01 -9.00 -28.48
CA LEU A 90 7.35 -9.54 -28.30
C LEU A 90 8.22 -8.66 -27.42
N VAL A 91 8.18 -7.34 -27.60
CA VAL A 91 8.93 -6.39 -26.75
C VAL A 91 8.39 -6.38 -25.33
N TYR A 92 7.06 -6.37 -25.16
CA TYR A 92 6.42 -6.45 -23.86
C TYR A 92 6.86 -7.69 -23.08
N MET A 93 6.77 -8.87 -23.70
CA MET A 93 7.21 -10.13 -23.10
C MET A 93 8.73 -10.18 -22.87
N GLY A 94 9.51 -9.59 -23.77
CA GLY A 94 10.97 -9.52 -23.67
C GLY A 94 11.43 -8.70 -22.46
N ILE A 95 10.85 -7.51 -22.26
CA ILE A 95 11.14 -6.66 -21.09
C ILE A 95 10.66 -7.35 -19.81
N GLN A 96 9.48 -7.99 -19.83
CA GLN A 96 9.00 -8.78 -18.69
C GLN A 96 10.00 -9.86 -18.28
N SER A 97 10.45 -10.65 -19.26
CA SER A 97 11.37 -11.75 -19.03
C SER A 97 12.73 -11.26 -18.56
N LEU A 98 13.20 -10.13 -19.08
CA LEU A 98 14.43 -9.47 -18.64
C LEU A 98 14.33 -9.05 -17.17
N VAL A 99 13.28 -8.32 -16.79
CA VAL A 99 13.09 -7.86 -15.40
C VAL A 99 12.95 -9.04 -14.44
N ASP A 100 12.11 -10.02 -14.79
CA ASP A 100 11.92 -11.22 -13.96
C ASP A 100 13.23 -11.98 -13.78
N SER A 101 14.06 -12.04 -14.83
CA SER A 101 15.38 -12.65 -14.80
C SER A 101 16.36 -11.87 -13.92
N LEU A 102 16.41 -10.54 -14.03
CA LEU A 102 17.26 -9.69 -13.18
C LEU A 102 16.89 -9.83 -11.70
N VAL A 103 15.60 -9.87 -11.36
CA VAL A 103 15.13 -10.03 -9.97
C VAL A 103 15.45 -11.43 -9.46
N ARG A 104 15.20 -12.49 -10.25
CA ARG A 104 15.48 -13.87 -9.83
C ARG A 104 16.98 -14.14 -9.65
N GLN A 105 17.81 -13.55 -10.51
CA GLN A 105 19.27 -13.67 -10.45
C GLN A 105 19.91 -12.76 -9.40
N ALA A 106 19.15 -11.86 -8.75
CA ALA A 106 19.67 -11.05 -7.66
C ALA A 106 20.24 -11.96 -6.56
N THR A 107 21.49 -11.69 -6.16
CA THR A 107 22.15 -12.49 -5.14
C THR A 107 21.45 -12.33 -3.78
N PRO A 108 21.59 -13.29 -2.85
CA PRO A 108 21.06 -13.14 -1.49
C PRO A 108 21.50 -11.83 -0.82
N GLU A 109 22.73 -11.39 -1.05
CA GLU A 109 23.26 -10.10 -0.57
C GLU A 109 22.51 -8.92 -1.18
N MET A 110 22.26 -8.94 -2.49
CA MET A 110 21.52 -7.89 -3.18
C MET A 110 20.06 -7.83 -2.71
N ARG A 111 19.43 -8.99 -2.47
CA ARG A 111 18.06 -9.07 -1.92
C ARG A 111 17.96 -8.44 -0.54
N ARG A 112 18.90 -8.78 0.36
CA ARG A 112 18.99 -8.17 1.69
C ARG A 112 19.27 -6.67 1.60
N ALA A 113 20.26 -6.27 0.80
CA ALA A 113 20.61 -4.87 0.62
C ALA A 113 19.43 -4.04 0.07
N SER A 114 18.65 -4.62 -0.84
CA SER A 114 17.48 -3.96 -1.42
C SER A 114 16.42 -3.63 -0.38
N MET A 115 16.22 -4.46 0.65
CA MET A 115 15.31 -4.11 1.76
C MET A 115 15.77 -2.84 2.46
N SER A 116 17.04 -2.76 2.81
CA SER A 116 17.64 -1.59 3.45
C SER A 116 17.60 -0.35 2.56
N ILE A 117 17.84 -0.50 1.25
CA ILE A 117 17.75 0.58 0.27
C ILE A 117 16.33 1.14 0.21
N VAL A 118 15.31 0.27 0.13
CA VAL A 118 13.90 0.69 0.09
C VAL A 118 13.49 1.38 1.40
N LEU A 119 13.96 0.89 2.55
CA LEU A 119 13.71 1.51 3.85
C LEU A 119 14.31 2.93 3.92
N VAL A 120 15.56 3.08 3.50
CA VAL A 120 16.21 4.40 3.45
C VAL A 120 15.51 5.31 2.46
N GLN A 121 15.19 4.83 1.25
CA GLN A 121 14.47 5.61 0.25
C GLN A 121 13.15 6.16 0.82
N ARG A 122 12.34 5.33 1.49
CA ARG A 122 11.11 5.77 2.17
C ARG A 122 11.37 6.86 3.19
N ALA A 123 12.41 6.70 4.00
CA ALA A 123 12.78 7.68 5.00
C ALA A 123 13.22 9.02 4.38
N LEU A 124 13.91 9.01 3.23
CA LEU A 124 14.30 10.22 2.51
C LEU A 124 13.10 10.94 1.92
N VAL A 125 12.19 10.20 1.30
CA VAL A 125 10.95 10.75 0.73
C VAL A 125 10.09 11.39 1.82
N GLY A 126 9.96 10.73 2.97
CA GLY A 126 9.19 11.23 4.10
C GLY A 126 9.82 12.44 4.81
N GLY A 127 11.01 12.89 4.40
CA GLY A 127 11.78 13.93 5.11
C GLY A 127 12.22 13.49 6.51
N GLN A 128 12.29 12.18 6.75
CA GLN A 128 12.52 11.59 8.07
C GLN A 128 14.00 11.45 8.41
N VAL A 129 14.86 11.38 7.38
CA VAL A 129 16.30 11.37 7.51
C VAL A 129 16.84 12.61 6.82
N GLN A 130 17.49 13.48 7.58
CA GLN A 130 18.40 14.48 7.03
C GLN A 130 19.70 13.74 6.73
N LEU A 131 20.07 13.63 5.45
CA LEU A 131 21.34 13.03 5.08
C LEU A 131 22.40 14.11 5.13
N ASP A 132 23.32 13.98 6.09
CA ASP A 132 24.53 14.79 6.18
C ASP A 132 25.15 14.99 4.79
N GLY A 133 25.04 16.21 4.25
CA GLY A 133 25.51 16.56 2.92
C GLY A 133 24.46 16.92 1.86
N LEU A 134 23.16 16.88 2.19
CA LEU A 134 22.04 17.42 1.39
C LEU A 134 21.26 18.53 2.15
N ASP A 135 21.79 18.99 3.28
CA ASP A 135 21.05 19.69 4.35
C ASP A 135 20.75 21.17 4.11
N ASP A 136 21.18 21.73 2.98
CA ASP A 136 21.07 23.18 2.78
C ASP A 136 19.66 23.62 2.32
N ASP A 137 18.82 22.69 1.82
CA ASP A 137 17.45 23.02 1.38
C ASP A 137 16.43 21.89 1.63
N PRO A 138 15.58 22.00 2.67
CA PRO A 138 14.50 21.05 2.97
C PRO A 138 13.49 20.84 1.84
N ARG A 139 13.44 21.76 0.85
CA ARG A 139 12.54 21.66 -0.30
C ARG A 139 13.20 21.01 -1.50
N LEU A 140 14.48 20.66 -1.44
CA LEU A 140 15.22 20.09 -2.57
C LEU A 140 14.54 18.84 -3.13
N PHE A 141 14.11 17.92 -2.26
CA PHE A 141 13.38 16.70 -2.66
C PHE A 141 12.00 16.95 -3.26
N GLN A 142 11.43 18.15 -3.05
CA GLN A 142 10.16 18.55 -3.69
C GLN A 142 10.39 19.12 -5.09
N ARG A 143 11.62 19.55 -5.40
CA ARG A 143 12.00 20.03 -6.73
C ARG A 143 12.21 18.86 -7.70
N PRO A 144 12.07 19.08 -9.02
CA PRO A 144 12.25 18.04 -10.02
C PRO A 144 13.59 17.30 -9.93
N GLU A 145 14.67 18.02 -9.64
CA GLU A 145 16.02 17.47 -9.51
C GLU A 145 16.11 16.53 -8.30
N GLY A 146 15.51 16.90 -7.17
CA GLY A 146 15.47 16.07 -5.98
C GLY A 146 14.62 14.81 -6.15
N LYS A 147 13.50 14.89 -6.88
CA LYS A 147 12.74 13.70 -7.29
C LYS A 147 13.56 12.78 -8.18
N ALA A 148 14.33 13.34 -9.12
CA ALA A 148 15.24 12.57 -9.96
C ALA A 148 16.35 11.89 -9.14
N PHE A 149 16.91 12.58 -8.17
CA PHE A 149 17.85 11.98 -7.23
C PHE A 149 17.24 10.80 -6.49
N LEU A 150 16.06 10.96 -5.90
CA LEU A 150 15.37 9.90 -5.16
C LEU A 150 15.00 8.71 -6.05
N ALA A 151 14.73 8.96 -7.34
CA ALA A 151 14.48 7.90 -8.30
C ALA A 151 15.75 7.11 -8.67
N LEU A 152 16.91 7.78 -8.70
CA LEU A 152 18.21 7.18 -8.93
C LEU A 152 18.86 6.60 -7.67
N PHE A 153 18.40 7.03 -6.49
CA PHE A 153 18.99 6.67 -5.21
C PHE A 153 19.16 5.16 -5.06
N PRO A 154 18.16 4.30 -5.35
CA PRO A 154 18.34 2.86 -5.24
C PRO A 154 19.49 2.31 -6.09
N ALA A 155 19.63 2.78 -7.33
CA ALA A 155 20.68 2.34 -8.24
C ALA A 155 22.07 2.75 -7.75
N MET A 156 22.19 3.94 -7.14
CA MET A 156 23.45 4.41 -6.54
C MET A 156 23.74 3.74 -5.20
N ALA A 157 22.70 3.49 -4.39
CA ALA A 157 22.81 2.93 -3.06
C ALA A 157 23.27 1.46 -3.07
N VAL A 158 22.98 0.71 -4.15
CA VAL A 158 23.54 -0.64 -4.36
C VAL A 158 25.07 -0.64 -4.40
N SER A 159 25.69 0.45 -4.89
CA SER A 159 27.15 0.60 -4.93
C SER A 159 27.77 1.09 -3.62
N VAL A 160 26.97 1.50 -2.64
CA VAL A 160 27.50 1.98 -1.36
C VAL A 160 27.96 0.78 -0.54
N GLU A 161 29.27 0.68 -0.36
CA GLU A 161 29.85 -0.38 0.47
C GLU A 161 29.28 -0.37 1.88
N ARG A 162 28.82 -1.55 2.31
CA ARG A 162 28.31 -1.81 3.66
C ARG A 162 27.20 -0.84 4.07
N LEU A 163 26.35 -0.40 3.13
CA LEU A 163 25.18 0.44 3.44
C LEU A 163 24.37 -0.10 4.61
N ASP A 164 24.16 -1.43 4.64
CA ASP A 164 23.42 -2.11 5.70
C ASP A 164 24.03 -1.90 7.10
N ASP A 165 25.36 -1.87 7.19
CA ASP A 165 26.07 -1.59 8.44
C ASP A 165 26.00 -0.11 8.80
N LYS A 166 26.08 0.79 7.81
CA LYS A 166 26.01 2.24 8.02
C LYS A 166 24.66 2.69 8.58
N ILE A 167 23.59 2.00 8.23
CA ILE A 167 22.24 2.34 8.70
C ILE A 167 21.78 1.49 9.89
N ARG A 168 22.60 0.55 10.37
CA ARG A 168 22.21 -0.45 11.37
C ARG A 168 21.55 0.19 12.60
N ASP A 169 22.18 1.23 13.14
CA ASP A 169 21.74 1.86 14.39
C ASP A 169 20.47 2.69 14.21
N VAL A 170 20.18 3.14 12.99
CA VAL A 170 18.99 3.96 12.68
C VAL A 170 17.82 3.13 12.16
N LYS A 171 18.01 1.86 11.76
CA LYS A 171 16.94 1.00 11.20
C LYS A 171 15.69 0.96 12.08
N LEU A 172 15.85 0.79 13.40
CA LEU A 172 14.72 0.73 14.32
C LEU A 172 13.92 2.04 14.33
N GLU A 173 14.61 3.18 14.24
CA GLU A 173 13.96 4.48 14.16
C GLU A 173 13.20 4.64 12.84
N LEU A 174 13.82 4.28 11.70
CA LEU A 174 13.17 4.34 10.39
C LEU A 174 11.92 3.45 10.33
N LEU A 175 12.01 2.24 10.89
CA LEU A 175 10.87 1.32 10.97
C LEU A 175 9.78 1.85 11.90
N SER A 176 10.14 2.43 13.05
CA SER A 176 9.16 3.04 13.97
C SER A 176 8.38 4.15 13.28
N ARG A 177 9.05 4.98 12.48
CA ARG A 177 8.38 6.02 11.69
C ARG A 177 7.49 5.42 10.60
N ALA A 178 7.99 4.45 9.82
CA ALA A 178 7.20 3.78 8.78
C ALA A 178 5.93 3.10 9.35
N VAL A 179 6.04 2.46 10.52
CA VAL A 179 4.89 1.89 11.24
C VAL A 179 3.93 2.98 11.72
N SER A 180 4.45 4.08 12.28
CA SER A 180 3.63 5.23 12.69
C SER A 180 2.81 5.80 11.53
N ASP A 181 3.43 5.97 10.35
CA ASP A 181 2.77 6.48 9.15
C ASP A 181 1.68 5.52 8.66
N LYS A 182 1.96 4.21 8.66
CA LYS A 182 0.98 3.17 8.32
C LYS A 182 -0.23 3.19 9.25
N LEU A 183 -0.03 3.58 10.52
CA LEU A 183 -1.08 3.75 11.52
C LEU A 183 -1.72 5.15 11.50
N LYS A 184 -1.35 6.03 10.56
CA LYS A 184 -1.82 7.41 10.44
C LYS A 184 -1.51 8.28 11.66
N GLY A 185 -0.39 7.98 12.32
CA GLY A 185 0.06 8.68 13.52
C GLY A 185 -0.84 8.48 14.75
N PRO A 186 -0.52 9.13 15.88
CA PRO A 186 -1.24 8.95 17.14
C PRO A 186 -2.71 9.38 17.02
N LYS A 187 -2.99 10.46 16.29
CA LYS A 187 -4.36 10.96 16.05
C LYS A 187 -5.20 9.99 15.23
N GLY A 188 -4.64 9.44 14.15
CA GLY A 188 -5.35 8.47 13.31
C GLY A 188 -5.66 7.18 14.07
N PHE A 189 -4.71 6.70 14.86
CA PHE A 189 -4.93 5.52 15.70
C PHE A 189 -5.90 5.77 16.86
N TYR A 190 -5.94 6.99 17.41
CA TYR A 190 -6.86 7.36 18.48
C TYR A 190 -8.33 7.12 18.11
N VAL A 191 -8.71 7.37 16.86
CA VAL A 191 -10.08 7.10 16.35
C VAL A 191 -10.46 5.61 16.50
N HIS A 192 -9.52 4.70 16.25
CA HIS A 192 -9.75 3.27 16.43
C HIS A 192 -9.87 2.90 17.91
N TYR A 193 -9.06 3.53 18.76
CA TYR A 193 -9.14 3.37 20.20
C TYR A 193 -10.48 3.89 20.75
N GLU A 194 -10.95 5.07 20.37
CA GLU A 194 -12.25 5.62 20.80
C GLU A 194 -13.42 4.70 20.40
N LYS A 195 -13.37 4.15 19.18
CA LYS A 195 -14.34 3.16 18.74
C LYS A 195 -14.30 1.91 19.62
N ALA A 196 -13.11 1.42 19.95
CA ALA A 196 -12.98 0.27 20.85
C ALA A 196 -13.52 0.57 22.26
N VAL A 197 -13.23 1.74 22.82
CA VAL A 197 -13.77 2.19 24.12
C VAL A 197 -15.30 2.29 24.08
N THR A 198 -15.87 2.83 23.01
CA THR A 198 -17.34 2.94 22.83
C THR A 198 -18.01 1.58 22.78
N GLU A 199 -17.41 0.62 22.08
CA GLU A 199 -17.90 -0.75 22.04
C GLU A 199 -17.78 -1.44 23.42
N THR A 200 -16.68 -1.22 24.15
CA THR A 200 -16.53 -1.69 25.54
C THR A 200 -17.53 -1.03 26.49
N ARG A 201 -17.88 0.24 26.27
CA ARG A 201 -18.92 0.93 27.02
C ARG A 201 -20.28 0.27 26.81
N SER A 202 -20.57 -0.15 25.58
CA SER A 202 -21.79 -0.91 25.26
C SER A 202 -21.83 -2.27 25.95
N GLN A 203 -20.69 -2.97 26.05
CA GLN A 203 -20.57 -4.22 26.82
C GLN A 203 -20.81 -3.99 28.31
N TRP A 204 -20.25 -2.91 28.88
CA TRP A 204 -20.49 -2.54 30.26
C TRP A 204 -21.98 -2.25 30.54
N THR A 205 -22.67 -1.56 29.63
CA THR A 205 -24.12 -1.32 29.76
C THR A 205 -24.90 -2.63 29.81
N ARG A 206 -24.57 -3.62 28.97
CA ARG A 206 -25.21 -4.95 29.02
C ARG A 206 -24.89 -5.69 30.31
N TYR A 207 -23.63 -5.61 30.76
CA TYR A 207 -23.20 -6.17 32.04
C TYR A 207 -23.96 -5.55 33.22
N GLN A 208 -24.20 -4.23 33.20
CA GLN A 208 -25.01 -3.53 34.20
C GLN A 208 -26.50 -3.89 34.12
N GLN A 209 -27.05 -4.09 32.92
CA GLN A 209 -28.43 -4.56 32.74
C GLN A 209 -28.63 -6.01 33.19
N ALA A 210 -27.55 -6.79 33.23
CA ALA A 210 -27.54 -8.11 33.81
C ALA A 210 -27.34 -8.11 35.34
N LYS A 211 -27.28 -6.93 35.99
CA LYS A 211 -27.76 -6.83 37.38
C LYS A 211 -29.20 -7.32 37.37
N GLY A 212 -29.47 -8.39 38.12
CA GLY A 212 -30.84 -8.73 38.48
C GLY A 212 -31.58 -7.52 39.08
N PRO A 213 -32.92 -7.55 39.14
CA PRO A 213 -33.75 -6.43 39.57
C PRO A 213 -33.29 -5.80 40.89
N ALA A 214 -33.53 -4.49 41.03
CA ALA A 214 -33.11 -3.68 42.18
C ALA A 214 -33.61 -4.24 43.51
N ASP A 215 -34.80 -4.84 43.50
CA ASP A 215 -35.38 -5.62 44.60
C ASP A 215 -35.76 -7.03 44.09
N PRO A 216 -34.97 -8.07 44.45
CA PRO A 216 -35.26 -9.46 44.09
C PRO A 216 -36.59 -9.96 44.64
N ASP A 217 -37.00 -9.50 45.81
CA ASP A 217 -38.23 -9.96 46.47
C ASP A 217 -39.46 -9.34 45.80
N GLU A 218 -39.37 -8.07 45.38
CA GLU A 218 -40.42 -7.41 44.60
C GLU A 218 -40.63 -8.07 43.22
N GLU A 219 -39.56 -8.46 42.53
CA GLU A 219 -39.68 -9.21 41.27
C GLU A 219 -40.27 -10.60 41.47
N ILE A 220 -39.84 -11.32 42.52
CA ILE A 220 -40.42 -12.62 42.86
C ILE A 220 -41.92 -12.46 43.12
N ALA A 221 -42.32 -11.45 43.89
CA ALA A 221 -43.72 -11.16 44.18
C ALA A 221 -44.53 -10.84 42.91
N ARG A 222 -44.00 -10.00 42.01
CA ARG A 222 -44.63 -9.69 40.72
C ARG A 222 -44.82 -10.94 39.85
N GLN A 223 -43.81 -11.81 39.77
CA GLN A 223 -43.87 -13.04 38.97
C GLN A 223 -44.80 -14.09 39.59
N GLN A 224 -44.82 -14.21 40.92
CA GLN A 224 -45.78 -15.06 41.64
C GLN A 224 -47.21 -14.64 41.36
N GLU A 225 -47.48 -13.33 41.45
CA GLU A 225 -48.82 -12.76 41.23
C GLU A 225 -49.29 -12.94 39.79
N LYS A 226 -48.42 -12.65 38.83
CA LYS A 226 -48.71 -12.87 37.41
C LYS A 226 -49.00 -14.36 37.12
N ALA A 227 -48.13 -15.26 37.59
CA ALA A 227 -48.27 -16.69 37.33
C ALA A 227 -49.54 -17.27 37.96
N TRP A 228 -49.93 -16.78 39.15
CA TRP A 228 -51.17 -17.18 39.80
C TRP A 228 -52.40 -16.68 39.06
N ASN A 229 -52.41 -15.40 38.65
CA ASN A 229 -53.50 -14.83 37.87
C ASN A 229 -53.66 -15.51 36.50
N ASP A 230 -52.55 -15.85 35.83
CA ASP A 230 -52.57 -16.63 34.58
C ASP A 230 -53.19 -18.02 34.80
N TYR A 231 -52.87 -18.68 35.93
CA TYR A 231 -53.48 -19.96 36.31
C TYR A 231 -54.98 -19.84 36.58
N LEU A 232 -55.41 -18.82 37.33
CA LEU A 232 -56.83 -18.56 37.60
C LEU A 232 -57.60 -18.23 36.32
N SER A 233 -57.03 -17.42 35.43
CA SER A 233 -57.61 -17.09 34.13
C SER A 233 -57.76 -18.34 33.25
N ASP A 234 -56.74 -19.21 33.20
CA ASP A 234 -56.79 -20.47 32.47
C ASP A 234 -57.91 -21.42 32.96
N LEU A 235 -58.19 -21.42 34.27
CA LEU A 235 -59.32 -22.17 34.84
C LEU A 235 -60.66 -21.48 34.54
N GLY A 236 -60.71 -20.16 34.67
CA GLY A 236 -61.91 -19.35 34.44
C GLY A 236 -62.46 -19.47 33.01
N GLN A 237 -61.60 -19.66 32.01
CA GLN A 237 -62.02 -19.95 30.62
C GLN A 237 -62.93 -21.17 30.49
N ARG A 238 -62.90 -22.09 31.47
CA ARG A 238 -63.71 -23.31 31.52
C ARG A 238 -64.77 -23.25 32.61
N GLY A 239 -64.97 -22.09 33.24
CA GLY A 239 -65.86 -21.91 34.39
C GLY A 239 -65.36 -22.61 35.66
N TRP A 240 -64.07 -22.91 35.75
CA TRP A 240 -63.48 -23.61 36.90
C TRP A 240 -62.79 -22.64 37.84
N THR A 241 -62.72 -23.05 39.10
CA THR A 241 -61.89 -22.47 40.15
C THR A 241 -60.96 -23.56 40.69
N PRO A 242 -59.90 -23.22 41.43
CA PRO A 242 -59.01 -24.22 42.02
C PRO A 242 -59.70 -25.36 42.80
N SER A 243 -60.88 -25.10 43.38
CA SER A 243 -61.67 -26.08 44.14
C SER A 243 -62.80 -26.75 43.34
N THR A 244 -63.09 -26.29 42.12
CA THR A 244 -64.22 -26.80 41.30
C THR A 244 -63.79 -27.55 40.05
N VAL A 245 -62.49 -27.84 39.89
CA VAL A 245 -61.98 -28.63 38.76
C VAL A 245 -62.51 -30.07 38.84
N PRO A 246 -63.23 -30.57 37.80
CA PRO A 246 -63.75 -31.92 37.77
C PRO A 246 -62.65 -32.98 37.88
N GLY A 247 -62.93 -34.09 38.58
CA GLY A 247 -61.94 -35.15 38.83
C GLY A 247 -61.19 -35.64 37.58
N TYR A 248 -61.90 -35.81 36.45
CA TYR A 248 -61.32 -36.24 35.18
C TYR A 248 -60.33 -35.23 34.57
N ALA A 249 -60.40 -33.95 34.96
CA ALA A 249 -59.57 -32.87 34.41
C ALA A 249 -58.38 -32.51 35.31
N GLN A 250 -58.36 -32.95 36.58
CA GLN A 250 -57.36 -32.53 37.56
C GLN A 250 -55.93 -32.86 37.12
N ASP A 251 -55.68 -34.05 36.59
CA ASP A 251 -54.35 -34.46 36.14
C ASP A 251 -53.86 -33.68 34.91
N ALA A 252 -54.78 -33.32 34.02
CA ALA A 252 -54.44 -32.48 32.86
C ALA A 252 -54.05 -31.07 33.30
N VAL A 253 -54.74 -30.50 34.29
CA VAL A 253 -54.38 -29.20 34.89
C VAL A 253 -53.02 -29.28 35.57
N ARG A 254 -52.77 -30.30 36.41
CA ARG A 254 -51.46 -30.50 37.07
C ARG A 254 -50.32 -30.59 36.05
N ARG A 255 -50.50 -31.33 34.95
CA ARG A 255 -49.50 -31.41 33.87
C ARG A 255 -49.23 -30.06 33.20
N LYS A 256 -50.27 -29.27 32.94
CA LYS A 256 -50.14 -27.93 32.35
C LYS A 256 -49.38 -26.98 33.27
N VAL A 257 -49.70 -26.98 34.56
CA VAL A 257 -49.04 -26.16 35.58
C VAL A 257 -47.57 -26.56 35.74
N ARG A 258 -47.27 -27.86 35.80
CA ARG A 258 -45.89 -28.39 35.86
C ARG A 258 -45.03 -28.01 34.66
N GLY A 259 -45.64 -27.75 33.50
CA GLY A 259 -44.94 -27.22 32.33
C GLY A 259 -44.49 -25.76 32.48
N ARG A 260 -45.07 -25.00 33.43
CA ARG A 260 -44.79 -23.57 33.65
C ARG A 260 -44.03 -23.31 34.95
N ALA A 261 -44.38 -24.00 36.04
CA ALA A 261 -43.77 -23.89 37.36
C ALA A 261 -43.42 -25.29 37.92
N PRO A 262 -42.30 -25.46 38.64
CA PRO A 262 -41.82 -26.76 39.11
C PRO A 262 -42.55 -27.25 40.38
N VAL A 263 -43.88 -27.32 40.35
CA VAL A 263 -44.69 -27.83 41.47
C VAL A 263 -44.57 -29.36 41.64
N PRO A 264 -44.78 -29.91 42.86
CA PRO A 264 -44.83 -31.35 43.12
C PRO A 264 -45.82 -32.12 42.24
N ALA A 265 -45.60 -33.43 42.06
CA ALA A 265 -46.45 -34.25 41.20
C ALA A 265 -47.89 -34.41 41.72
N ASP A 266 -48.03 -34.40 43.04
CA ASP A 266 -49.26 -34.52 43.83
C ASP A 266 -49.80 -33.16 44.30
N TRP A 267 -49.28 -32.04 43.76
CA TRP A 267 -49.72 -30.70 44.12
C TRP A 267 -51.25 -30.54 44.03
N ALA A 268 -51.82 -30.02 45.11
CA ALA A 268 -53.25 -29.74 45.21
C ALA A 268 -53.60 -28.47 44.43
N LEU A 269 -54.67 -28.52 43.62
CA LEU A 269 -55.00 -27.44 42.68
C LEU A 269 -55.31 -26.10 43.35
N ASN A 270 -55.70 -26.13 44.63
CA ASN A 270 -55.99 -24.98 45.49
C ASN A 270 -54.84 -24.60 46.43
N ASP A 271 -53.69 -25.27 46.37
CA ASP A 271 -52.51 -24.95 47.19
C ASP A 271 -51.69 -23.83 46.53
N GLU A 272 -52.13 -22.61 46.77
CA GLU A 272 -51.49 -21.39 46.29
C GLU A 272 -50.07 -21.23 46.86
N ALA A 273 -49.86 -21.59 48.12
CA ALA A 273 -48.58 -21.40 48.81
C ALA A 273 -47.46 -22.21 48.15
N THR A 274 -47.70 -23.51 47.90
CA THR A 274 -46.73 -24.38 47.24
C THR A 274 -46.48 -23.95 45.78
N PHE A 275 -47.50 -23.46 45.08
CA PHE A 275 -47.34 -22.92 43.73
C PHE A 275 -46.45 -21.67 43.72
N ARG A 276 -46.73 -20.71 44.60
CA ARG A 276 -45.95 -19.47 44.71
C ARG A 276 -44.51 -19.75 45.10
N GLU A 277 -44.25 -20.71 45.99
CA GLU A 277 -42.86 -21.10 46.33
C GLU A 277 -42.15 -21.76 45.13
N ALA A 278 -42.83 -22.63 44.37
CA ALA A 278 -42.26 -23.22 43.16
C ALA A 278 -41.88 -22.17 42.10
N VAL A 279 -42.73 -21.15 41.92
CA VAL A 279 -42.44 -20.00 41.04
C VAL A 279 -41.25 -19.20 41.59
N ALA A 280 -41.20 -18.92 42.90
CA ALA A 280 -40.07 -18.21 43.52
C ALA A 280 -38.74 -18.95 43.29
N GLN A 281 -38.70 -20.27 43.48
CA GLN A 281 -37.51 -21.07 43.23
C GLN A 281 -37.06 -21.01 41.77
N GLN A 282 -37.99 -21.06 40.83
CA GLN A 282 -37.69 -20.94 39.40
C GLN A 282 -37.12 -19.56 39.04
N VAL A 283 -37.69 -18.48 39.58
CA VAL A 283 -37.20 -17.11 39.37
C VAL A 283 -35.82 -16.94 40.01
N ARG A 284 -35.62 -17.41 41.25
CA ARG A 284 -34.31 -17.40 41.95
C ARG A 284 -33.22 -18.12 41.14
N ARG A 285 -33.51 -19.30 40.57
CA ARG A 285 -32.55 -20.05 39.72
C ARG A 285 -32.17 -19.29 38.44
N ARG A 286 -33.14 -18.65 37.79
CA ARG A 286 -32.88 -17.80 36.61
C ARG A 286 -32.03 -16.57 36.97
N MET A 287 -32.29 -15.95 38.11
CA MET A 287 -31.53 -14.80 38.61
C MET A 287 -30.08 -15.18 39.00
N GLY A 288 -29.87 -16.37 39.58
CA GLY A 288 -28.52 -16.86 39.94
C GLY A 288 -27.64 -17.16 38.73
N GLY A 289 -28.17 -17.84 37.71
CA GLY A 289 -27.41 -18.20 36.50
C GLY A 289 -26.92 -17.00 35.67
N ALA A 290 -27.60 -15.84 35.75
CA ALA A 290 -27.19 -14.61 35.10
C ALA A 290 -26.02 -13.90 35.81
N ARG A 291 -25.87 -14.10 37.13
CA ARG A 291 -24.83 -13.43 37.95
C ARG A 291 -23.47 -14.14 37.86
N ASP A 292 -23.45 -15.46 37.77
CA ASP A 292 -22.21 -16.26 37.81
C ASP A 292 -21.55 -16.50 36.44
N GLY A 293 -22.22 -16.12 35.34
CA GLY A 293 -21.83 -16.50 33.98
C GLY A 293 -21.03 -15.47 33.17
N MET A 294 -20.88 -14.22 33.63
CA MET A 294 -20.25 -13.17 32.83
C MET A 294 -18.73 -13.20 32.93
N LYS A 295 -18.08 -13.44 31.79
CA LYS A 295 -16.63 -13.44 31.64
C LYS A 295 -16.21 -12.43 30.58
N ALA A 296 -15.08 -11.76 30.80
CA ALA A 296 -14.36 -11.01 29.79
C ALA A 296 -12.97 -11.62 29.64
N GLY A 297 -12.54 -11.95 28.43
CA GLY A 297 -11.25 -12.56 28.16
C GLY A 297 -11.04 -13.90 28.87
N GLY A 298 -12.13 -14.63 29.15
CA GLY A 298 -12.11 -15.88 29.92
C GLY A 298 -12.04 -15.71 31.44
N ILE A 299 -11.95 -14.47 31.95
CA ILE A 299 -11.88 -14.16 33.38
C ILE A 299 -13.27 -13.73 33.88
N ALA A 300 -13.71 -14.31 34.99
CA ALA A 300 -14.99 -13.96 35.62
C ALA A 300 -15.03 -12.48 36.03
N LEU A 301 -16.15 -11.81 35.74
CA LEU A 301 -16.38 -10.43 36.13
C LEU A 301 -17.10 -10.40 37.48
N PRO A 302 -16.52 -9.79 38.53
CA PRO A 302 -17.26 -9.50 39.77
C PRO A 302 -18.56 -8.76 39.46
N PRO A 303 -19.63 -8.92 40.25
CA PRO A 303 -20.86 -8.16 40.05
C PRO A 303 -20.72 -6.69 40.49
N GLY A 304 -21.48 -5.79 39.87
CA GLY A 304 -21.62 -4.39 40.29
C GLY A 304 -20.46 -3.44 39.98
N LEU A 305 -19.53 -3.81 39.09
CA LEU A 305 -18.41 -2.94 38.71
C LEU A 305 -18.89 -1.65 38.03
N GLY A 306 -18.50 -0.51 38.60
CA GLY A 306 -18.59 0.79 37.92
C GLY A 306 -17.70 0.83 36.68
N TRP A 307 -17.91 1.82 35.81
CA TRP A 307 -17.22 1.91 34.52
C TRP A 307 -15.69 1.83 34.63
N GLU A 308 -15.09 2.61 35.52
CA GLU A 308 -13.63 2.63 35.74
C GLU A 308 -13.08 1.26 36.15
N ALA A 309 -13.75 0.59 37.10
CA ALA A 309 -13.35 -0.72 37.60
C ALA A 309 -13.57 -1.83 36.56
N PHE A 310 -14.66 -1.75 35.79
CA PHE A 310 -14.94 -2.67 34.68
C PHE A 310 -13.88 -2.53 33.59
N PHE A 311 -13.55 -1.30 33.18
CA PHE A 311 -12.56 -1.05 32.15
C PHE A 311 -11.16 -1.47 32.60
N ALA A 312 -10.81 -1.26 33.87
CA ALA A 312 -9.54 -1.67 34.45
C ALA A 312 -9.41 -3.19 34.67
N HIS A 313 -10.50 -3.95 34.53
CA HIS A 313 -10.49 -5.39 34.76
C HIS A 313 -9.55 -6.12 33.79
N ALA A 314 -8.77 -7.07 34.29
CA ALA A 314 -7.72 -7.75 33.51
C ALA A 314 -8.25 -8.43 32.24
N GLY A 315 -9.45 -9.03 32.32
CA GLY A 315 -10.11 -9.66 31.19
C GLY A 315 -10.50 -8.66 30.09
N VAL A 316 -11.03 -7.51 30.48
CA VAL A 316 -11.45 -6.44 29.57
C VAL A 316 -10.21 -5.79 28.92
N GLN A 317 -9.18 -5.51 29.71
CA GLN A 317 -7.88 -5.01 29.21
C GLN A 317 -7.22 -5.99 28.24
N SER A 318 -7.33 -7.30 28.48
CA SER A 318 -6.82 -8.33 27.58
C SER A 318 -7.55 -8.33 26.23
N GLU A 319 -8.88 -8.29 26.24
CA GLU A 319 -9.68 -8.21 25.01
C GLU A 319 -9.41 -6.93 24.24
N LEU A 320 -9.34 -5.79 24.92
CA LEU A 320 -9.03 -4.49 24.30
C LEU A 320 -7.65 -4.49 23.64
N ARG A 321 -6.61 -4.97 24.34
CA ARG A 321 -5.26 -5.08 23.76
C ARG A 321 -5.26 -5.98 22.53
N LYS A 322 -5.90 -7.15 22.61
CA LYS A 322 -5.99 -8.10 21.49
C LYS A 322 -6.68 -7.46 20.29
N LYS A 323 -7.79 -6.75 20.53
CA LYS A 323 -8.57 -6.07 19.48
C LYS A 323 -7.79 -4.92 18.82
N LEU A 324 -7.02 -4.17 19.61
CA LEU A 324 -6.22 -3.04 19.15
C LEU A 324 -4.81 -3.44 18.69
N GLY A 325 -4.44 -4.72 18.78
CA GLY A 325 -3.11 -5.21 18.40
C GLY A 325 -1.99 -4.71 19.33
N LEU A 326 -2.29 -4.39 20.59
CA LEU A 326 -1.35 -3.77 21.52
C LEU A 326 -0.45 -4.80 22.23
N PRO A 327 0.78 -4.43 22.59
CA PRO A 327 1.66 -5.24 23.43
C PRO A 327 1.03 -5.54 24.80
N ALA A 328 1.41 -6.66 25.41
CA ALA A 328 0.90 -7.06 26.72
C ALA A 328 1.25 -6.05 27.84
N GLY A 329 2.33 -5.27 27.72
CA GLY A 329 2.68 -4.27 28.73
C GLY A 329 1.81 -3.01 28.75
N VAL A 330 0.98 -2.78 27.72
CA VAL A 330 0.23 -1.52 27.58
C VAL A 330 -1.04 -1.53 28.41
N LYS A 331 -1.16 -0.60 29.37
CA LYS A 331 -2.39 -0.38 30.13
C LYS A 331 -3.23 0.71 29.46
N LEU A 332 -4.49 0.40 29.16
CA LEU A 332 -5.41 1.37 28.57
C LEU A 332 -6.18 2.09 29.68
N LEU A 333 -6.31 3.41 29.53
CA LEU A 333 -7.21 4.23 30.33
C LEU A 333 -8.58 4.35 29.63
N PRO A 334 -9.67 4.69 30.33
CA PRO A 334 -10.96 4.97 29.70
C PRO A 334 -11.00 6.30 28.95
N ALA A 335 -10.15 7.24 29.35
CA ALA A 335 -9.94 8.52 28.70
C ALA A 335 -8.50 8.98 28.97
N TYR A 336 -7.93 9.76 28.04
CA TYR A 336 -6.60 10.36 28.17
C TYR A 336 -6.75 11.87 28.27
N ALA A 337 -6.00 12.50 29.19
CA ALA A 337 -6.06 13.94 29.42
C ALA A 337 -5.51 14.76 28.23
N THR A 338 -4.50 14.22 27.54
CA THR A 338 -3.87 14.85 26.38
C THR A 338 -3.55 13.80 25.32
N GLY A 339 -3.40 14.24 24.07
CA GLY A 339 -2.93 13.39 22.99
C GLY A 339 -1.52 12.85 23.25
N GLU A 340 -0.66 13.63 23.91
CA GLU A 340 0.69 13.22 24.29
C GLU A 340 0.69 12.07 25.31
N ALA A 341 -0.22 12.08 26.29
CA ALA A 341 -0.35 10.98 27.25
C ALA A 341 -0.75 9.67 26.56
N PHE A 342 -1.64 9.74 25.56
CA PHE A 342 -1.99 8.59 24.73
C PHE A 342 -0.80 8.14 23.87
N GLU A 343 -0.08 9.10 23.29
CA GLU A 343 1.07 8.81 22.45
C GLU A 343 2.16 8.06 23.22
N GLN A 344 2.60 8.60 24.35
CA GLN A 344 3.65 8.02 25.17
C GLN A 344 3.23 6.70 25.84
N GLY A 345 1.97 6.61 26.29
CA GLY A 345 1.47 5.45 27.05
C GLY A 345 1.02 4.26 26.18
N VAL A 346 0.57 4.52 24.95
CA VAL A 346 -0.06 3.51 24.08
C VAL A 346 0.58 3.44 22.72
N PHE A 347 0.59 4.58 22.00
CA PHE A 347 0.96 4.59 20.58
C PHE A 347 2.43 4.28 20.36
N ALA A 348 3.33 5.03 21.01
CA ALA A 348 4.78 4.86 20.86
C ALA A 348 5.28 3.46 21.30
N PRO A 349 4.83 2.88 22.43
CA PRO A 349 5.18 1.50 22.78
C PRO A 349 4.71 0.48 21.75
N MET A 350 3.49 0.63 21.21
CA MET A 350 2.98 -0.24 20.15
C MET A 350 3.81 -0.11 18.88
N VAL A 351 4.07 1.11 18.42
CA VAL A 351 4.89 1.39 17.25
C VAL A 351 6.28 0.77 17.39
N LYS A 352 6.93 0.96 18.54
CA LYS A 352 8.26 0.40 18.82
C LYS A 352 8.26 -1.13 18.80
N GLU A 353 7.23 -1.77 19.35
CA GLU A 353 7.10 -3.23 19.34
C GLU A 353 6.90 -3.78 17.92
N LEU A 354 6.02 -3.15 17.14
CA LEU A 354 5.79 -3.52 15.74
C LEU A 354 7.06 -3.30 14.90
N ALA A 355 7.76 -2.18 15.09
CA ALA A 355 9.02 -1.90 14.42
C ALA A 355 10.12 -2.91 14.77
N ARG A 356 10.20 -3.35 16.03
CA ARG A 356 11.13 -4.44 16.43
C ARG A 356 10.80 -5.76 15.76
N LYS A 357 9.52 -6.08 15.59
CA LYS A 357 9.11 -7.30 14.86
C LYS A 357 9.52 -7.22 13.40
N GLU A 358 9.36 -6.05 12.76
CA GLU A 358 9.82 -5.86 11.37
C GLU A 358 11.36 -5.88 11.27
N LEU A 359 12.07 -5.31 12.26
CA LEU A 359 13.54 -5.23 12.29
C LEU A 359 14.20 -6.60 12.15
N VAL A 360 13.57 -7.66 12.69
CA VAL A 360 14.08 -9.04 12.58
C VAL A 360 14.35 -9.45 11.13
N ALA A 361 13.52 -9.03 10.18
CA ALA A 361 13.74 -9.33 8.76
C ALA A 361 14.93 -8.54 8.18
N TYR A 362 15.11 -7.30 8.60
CA TYR A 362 16.20 -6.41 8.12
C TYR A 362 17.57 -6.75 8.73
N GLU A 363 17.60 -7.42 9.88
CA GLU A 363 18.82 -7.89 10.55
C GLU A 363 19.11 -9.38 10.29
N ALA A 364 18.23 -10.05 9.52
CA ALA A 364 18.41 -11.44 9.19
C ALA A 364 19.73 -11.69 8.42
N PRO A 365 20.40 -12.84 8.65
CA PRO A 365 21.62 -13.17 7.94
C PRO A 365 21.33 -13.35 6.45
N VAL A 366 22.35 -13.14 5.61
CA VAL A 366 22.26 -13.30 4.14
C VAL A 366 21.67 -14.66 3.74
N LYS A 367 22.01 -15.72 4.49
CA LYS A 367 21.47 -17.07 4.30
C LYS A 367 19.94 -17.14 4.31
N ALA A 368 19.26 -16.26 5.06
CA ALA A 368 17.79 -16.22 5.10
C ALA A 368 17.17 -15.72 3.78
N PHE A 369 17.97 -15.16 2.87
CA PHE A 369 17.61 -14.66 1.54
C PHE A 369 18.04 -15.59 0.40
N GLU A 370 18.69 -16.72 0.70
CA GLU A 370 19.00 -17.79 -0.25
C GLU A 370 17.74 -18.55 -0.67
N PRO A 371 17.68 -19.17 -1.87
CA PRO A 371 16.52 -19.94 -2.31
C PRO A 371 15.97 -20.91 -1.23
N GLY A 372 14.70 -20.76 -0.86
CA GLY A 372 14.06 -21.53 0.21
C GLY A 372 14.17 -20.93 1.62
N GLY A 373 14.90 -19.84 1.80
CA GLY A 373 15.02 -19.09 3.05
C GLY A 373 13.75 -18.34 3.44
N ALA A 374 13.69 -17.90 4.70
CA ALA A 374 12.50 -17.26 5.29
C ALA A 374 12.13 -15.89 4.67
N TYR A 375 13.11 -15.17 4.11
CA TYR A 375 12.93 -13.79 3.62
C TYR A 375 13.22 -13.63 2.12
N VAL A 376 13.20 -14.74 1.35
CA VAL A 376 13.46 -14.71 -0.09
C VAL A 376 12.45 -13.84 -0.82
N LYS A 377 11.16 -13.97 -0.51
CA LYS A 377 10.08 -13.26 -1.22
C LYS A 377 10.12 -11.76 -0.93
N GLU A 378 10.36 -11.39 0.32
CA GLU A 378 10.54 -10.02 0.78
C GLU A 378 11.75 -9.38 0.11
N GLY A 379 12.86 -10.12 0.06
CA GLY A 379 14.08 -9.69 -0.64
C GLY A 379 13.91 -9.56 -2.16
N GLU A 380 13.19 -10.48 -2.82
CA GLU A 380 12.87 -10.39 -4.24
C GLU A 380 11.92 -9.22 -4.54
N SER A 381 10.93 -8.99 -3.68
CA SER A 381 10.03 -7.85 -3.79
C SER A 381 10.78 -6.52 -3.64
N ALA A 382 11.69 -6.43 -2.66
CA ALA A 382 12.55 -5.27 -2.50
C ALA A 382 13.50 -5.09 -3.69
N ALA A 383 14.13 -6.17 -4.18
CA ALA A 383 14.98 -6.12 -5.37
C ALA A 383 14.20 -5.66 -6.60
N ARG A 384 12.95 -6.11 -6.77
CA ARG A 384 12.05 -5.62 -7.83
C ARG A 384 11.83 -4.11 -7.71
N ALA A 385 11.56 -3.59 -6.51
CA ALA A 385 11.38 -2.15 -6.30
C ALA A 385 12.64 -1.33 -6.62
N VAL A 386 13.83 -1.89 -6.44
CA VAL A 386 15.12 -1.26 -6.78
C VAL A 386 15.44 -1.34 -8.28
N ILE A 387 15.13 -2.47 -8.93
CA ILE A 387 15.54 -2.77 -10.32
C ILE A 387 14.53 -2.23 -11.35
N VAL A 388 13.23 -2.41 -11.11
CA VAL A 388 12.18 -2.11 -12.10
C VAL A 388 12.21 -0.64 -12.54
N PRO A 389 12.26 0.34 -11.63
CA PRO A 389 12.14 1.72 -12.08
C PRO A 389 13.29 2.22 -12.95
N PRO A 390 14.58 1.97 -12.62
CA PRO A 390 15.69 2.29 -13.52
C PRO A 390 15.57 1.61 -14.89
N VAL A 391 15.10 0.36 -14.94
CA VAL A 391 14.89 -0.36 -16.20
C VAL A 391 13.76 0.28 -17.01
N ALA A 392 12.64 0.61 -16.38
CA ALA A 392 11.54 1.31 -17.02
C ALA A 392 11.95 2.69 -17.54
N LEU A 393 12.72 3.44 -16.74
CA LEU A 393 13.27 4.75 -17.12
C LEU A 393 14.21 4.64 -18.31
N PHE A 394 15.09 3.63 -18.32
CA PHE A 394 16.02 3.40 -19.43
C PHE A 394 15.28 3.15 -20.76
N PHE A 395 14.32 2.22 -20.77
CA PHE A 395 13.56 1.92 -22.00
C PHE A 395 12.68 3.09 -22.44
N SER A 396 12.08 3.81 -21.48
CA SER A 396 11.30 5.02 -21.73
C SER A 396 12.15 6.12 -22.40
N LEU A 397 13.31 6.44 -21.82
CA LEU A 397 14.23 7.43 -22.36
C LEU A 397 14.76 7.03 -23.74
N MET A 398 15.11 5.76 -23.94
CA MET A 398 15.54 5.25 -25.24
C MET A 398 14.43 5.41 -26.30
N GLY A 399 13.19 5.08 -25.95
CA GLY A 399 12.01 5.26 -26.80
C GLY A 399 11.78 6.73 -27.16
N ALA A 400 11.79 7.61 -26.16
CA ALA A 400 11.62 9.05 -26.30
C ALA A 400 12.70 9.67 -27.18
N VAL A 401 13.98 9.42 -26.90
CA VAL A 401 15.12 9.95 -27.67
C VAL A 401 15.07 9.48 -29.12
N GLY A 402 14.82 8.19 -29.36
CA GLY A 402 14.70 7.64 -30.70
C GLY A 402 13.54 8.25 -31.49
N HIS A 403 12.38 8.41 -30.86
CA HIS A 403 11.22 9.01 -31.51
C HIS A 403 11.33 10.52 -31.68
N MET A 404 12.02 11.21 -30.77
CA MET A 404 12.35 12.64 -30.92
C MET A 404 13.27 12.87 -32.12
N ALA A 405 14.34 12.07 -32.26
CA ALA A 405 15.22 12.12 -33.42
C ALA A 405 14.47 11.83 -34.73
N LYS A 406 13.57 10.83 -34.72
CA LYS A 406 12.68 10.51 -35.84
C LYS A 406 11.74 11.67 -36.16
N LEU A 407 11.10 12.29 -35.16
CA LEU A 407 10.19 13.41 -35.34
C LEU A 407 10.92 14.60 -35.97
N LEU A 408 12.08 14.96 -35.43
CA LEU A 408 12.92 16.02 -35.96
C LEU A 408 13.32 15.76 -37.41
N TYR A 409 13.77 14.53 -37.73
CA TYR A 409 14.04 14.14 -39.11
C TYR A 409 12.83 14.32 -40.03
N LEU A 410 11.64 13.88 -39.60
CA LEU A 410 10.42 13.98 -40.39
C LEU A 410 9.96 15.42 -40.59
N LEU A 411 10.08 16.28 -39.58
CA LEU A 411 9.73 17.69 -39.66
C LEU A 411 10.65 18.44 -40.62
N VAL A 412 11.97 18.25 -40.50
CA VAL A 412 12.94 18.87 -41.43
C VAL A 412 12.69 18.37 -42.86
N TRP A 413 12.47 17.06 -43.03
CA TRP A 413 12.14 16.49 -44.33
C TRP A 413 10.85 17.08 -44.91
N LEU A 414 9.79 17.25 -44.10
CA LEU A 414 8.53 17.87 -44.54
C LEU A 414 8.75 19.32 -44.94
N GLY A 415 9.42 20.13 -44.12
CA GLY A 415 9.71 21.53 -44.41
C GLY A 415 10.45 21.71 -45.74
N LEU A 416 11.51 20.92 -45.95
CA LEU A 416 12.23 20.91 -47.23
C LEU A 416 11.37 20.41 -48.39
N SER A 417 10.46 19.46 -48.14
CA SER A 417 9.57 18.95 -49.18
C SER A 417 8.61 20.00 -49.71
N PHE A 418 8.28 21.04 -48.95
CA PHE A 418 7.47 22.18 -49.38
C PHE A 418 8.28 23.30 -50.05
N SER A 419 9.62 23.23 -49.97
CA SER A 419 10.49 24.23 -50.59
C SER A 419 10.43 24.17 -52.12
N PRO A 420 10.33 25.31 -52.83
CA PRO A 420 10.33 25.35 -54.29
C PRO A 420 11.69 24.96 -54.89
N ARG A 421 12.78 25.05 -54.11
CA ARG A 421 14.11 24.60 -54.54
C ARG A 421 14.24 23.09 -54.32
N LYS A 422 14.26 22.31 -55.41
CA LYS A 422 14.55 20.86 -55.40
C LYS A 422 16.03 20.60 -55.11
N ALA A 423 16.53 21.02 -53.95
CA ALA A 423 17.85 20.63 -53.50
C ALA A 423 17.77 19.24 -52.86
N PRO A 424 18.49 18.21 -53.36
CA PRO A 424 18.75 17.05 -52.54
C PRO A 424 19.60 17.55 -51.36
N VAL A 425 19.13 17.34 -50.13
CA VAL A 425 19.94 17.59 -48.93
C VAL A 425 20.48 16.23 -48.49
N PRO A 426 21.59 15.74 -49.10
CA PRO A 426 22.22 14.53 -48.62
C PRO A 426 22.54 14.73 -47.13
N ARG A 427 22.43 13.65 -46.35
CA ARG A 427 22.78 13.66 -44.92
C ARG A 427 21.83 14.45 -44.00
N LEU A 428 20.55 14.58 -44.37
CA LEU A 428 19.46 15.06 -43.48
C LEU A 428 19.43 14.40 -42.09
N TRP A 429 19.94 13.18 -41.97
CA TRP A 429 20.08 12.47 -40.69
C TRP A 429 21.11 13.10 -39.73
N LEU A 430 22.02 13.97 -40.22
CA LEU A 430 22.96 14.70 -39.36
C LEU A 430 22.28 15.73 -38.47
N VAL A 431 21.11 16.26 -38.85
CA VAL A 431 20.38 17.24 -38.04
C VAL A 431 19.99 16.67 -36.68
N PRO A 432 19.23 15.55 -36.59
CA PRO A 432 18.91 14.96 -35.30
C PRO A 432 20.14 14.46 -34.55
N VAL A 433 21.16 13.95 -35.25
CA VAL A 433 22.42 13.55 -34.60
C VAL A 433 23.14 14.74 -33.96
N GLY A 434 23.21 15.88 -34.67
CA GLY A 434 23.81 17.10 -34.15
C GLY A 434 23.05 17.67 -32.95
N VAL A 435 21.71 17.64 -32.96
CA VAL A 435 20.89 18.06 -31.82
C VAL A 435 21.12 17.15 -30.61
N LEU A 436 21.12 15.83 -30.79
CA LEU A 436 21.40 14.88 -29.72
C LEU A 436 22.82 15.04 -29.16
N ALA A 437 23.82 15.20 -30.03
CA ALA A 437 25.20 15.44 -29.61
C ALA A 437 25.33 16.75 -28.81
N SER A 438 24.64 17.80 -29.23
CA SER A 438 24.61 19.08 -28.51
C SER A 438 23.96 18.93 -27.14
N ALA A 439 22.83 18.21 -27.06
CA ALA A 439 22.17 17.92 -25.79
C ALA A 439 23.08 17.13 -24.83
N VAL A 440 23.81 16.13 -25.35
CA VAL A 440 24.80 15.35 -24.59
C VAL A 440 25.90 16.26 -24.03
N VAL A 441 26.44 17.18 -24.83
CA VAL A 441 27.47 18.13 -24.36
C VAL A 441 26.90 19.01 -23.25
N VAL A 442 25.71 19.59 -23.44
CA VAL A 442 25.06 20.44 -22.44
C VAL A 442 24.81 19.67 -21.13
N LEU A 443 24.25 18.47 -21.19
CA LEU A 443 23.99 17.64 -20.01
C LEU A 443 25.26 17.19 -19.29
N SER A 444 26.39 17.08 -20.02
CA SER A 444 27.66 16.66 -19.43
C SER A 444 28.35 17.79 -18.65
N VAL A 445 28.07 19.06 -18.98
CA VAL A 445 28.68 20.22 -18.30
C VAL A 445 27.73 20.92 -17.33
N ALA A 446 26.42 20.76 -17.51
CA ALA A 446 25.42 21.36 -16.64
C ALA A 446 25.41 20.67 -15.25
N THR A 447 25.12 21.49 -14.24
CA THR A 447 24.95 21.08 -12.84
C THR A 447 23.62 21.60 -12.31
N ASN A 448 23.19 21.07 -11.17
CA ASN A 448 22.08 21.56 -10.37
C ASN A 448 22.33 21.31 -8.88
N GLY A 449 21.40 21.76 -8.02
CA GLY A 449 21.55 21.64 -6.57
C GLY A 449 21.67 20.21 -6.04
N VAL A 450 21.24 19.19 -6.80
CA VAL A 450 21.51 17.79 -6.46
C VAL A 450 22.93 17.41 -6.82
N THR A 451 23.37 17.67 -8.06
CA THR A 451 24.71 17.24 -8.52
C THR A 451 25.84 17.96 -7.80
N GLU A 452 25.56 19.13 -7.25
CA GLU A 452 26.50 19.91 -6.43
C GLU A 452 26.50 19.47 -4.95
N SER A 453 25.53 18.64 -4.53
CA SER A 453 25.45 18.17 -3.15
C SER A 453 26.58 17.21 -2.79
N ARG A 454 26.99 17.23 -1.52
CA ARG A 454 28.04 16.34 -0.99
C ARG A 454 27.60 14.87 -1.06
N LEU A 455 26.32 14.58 -0.81
CA LEU A 455 25.83 13.21 -0.89
C LEU A 455 25.90 12.67 -2.32
N TYR A 456 25.46 13.46 -3.31
CA TYR A 456 25.49 13.02 -4.69
C TYR A 456 26.93 12.72 -5.12
N ALA A 457 27.87 13.63 -4.82
CA ALA A 457 29.30 13.42 -5.10
C ALA A 457 29.82 12.14 -4.43
N TYR A 458 29.49 11.94 -3.14
CA TYR A 458 29.88 10.73 -2.40
C TYR A 458 29.33 9.45 -3.06
N MET A 459 28.03 9.39 -3.35
CA MET A 459 27.41 8.21 -3.98
C MET A 459 27.95 7.96 -5.39
N HIS A 460 28.16 9.02 -6.16
CA HIS A 460 28.74 8.95 -7.50
C HIS A 460 30.17 8.38 -7.45
N ASP A 461 30.98 8.77 -6.47
CA ASP A 461 32.32 8.23 -6.28
C ASP A 461 32.29 6.77 -5.81
N GLN A 462 31.32 6.39 -4.97
CA GLN A 462 31.10 4.99 -4.57
C GLN A 462 30.78 4.09 -5.77
N VAL A 463 29.98 4.55 -6.75
CA VAL A 463 29.72 3.79 -7.98
C VAL A 463 31.00 3.52 -8.78
N LYS A 464 31.94 4.46 -8.81
CA LYS A 464 33.25 4.27 -9.46
C LYS A 464 34.16 3.37 -8.64
N ALA A 465 34.20 3.56 -7.32
CA ALA A 465 35.03 2.80 -6.40
C ALA A 465 34.60 1.32 -6.30
N SER A 466 33.29 1.04 -6.38
CA SER A 466 32.75 -0.32 -6.34
C SER A 466 32.98 -1.11 -7.63
N SER A 467 33.68 -0.54 -8.62
CA SER A 467 33.94 -1.20 -9.89
C SER A 467 35.20 -2.05 -9.83
N GLY A 468 35.14 -3.26 -10.41
CA GLY A 468 36.31 -4.14 -10.46
C GLY A 468 37.48 -3.53 -11.24
N ASP A 469 38.70 -4.04 -11.01
CA ASP A 469 39.92 -3.40 -11.54
C ASP A 469 40.09 -3.48 -13.06
N SER A 470 39.37 -4.38 -13.72
CA SER A 470 39.43 -4.53 -15.17
C SER A 470 39.03 -3.25 -15.92
N LEU A 471 39.67 -3.00 -17.06
CA LEU A 471 39.34 -1.88 -17.95
C LEU A 471 37.84 -1.85 -18.32
N GLY A 472 37.26 -3.02 -18.58
CA GLY A 472 35.84 -3.15 -18.91
C GLY A 472 34.91 -2.78 -17.76
N ALA A 473 35.25 -3.12 -16.52
CA ALA A 473 34.46 -2.76 -15.35
C ALA A 473 34.53 -1.24 -15.07
N LYS A 474 35.72 -0.63 -15.16
CA LYS A 474 35.91 0.82 -15.03
C LYS A 474 35.16 1.60 -16.11
N ALA A 475 35.17 1.10 -17.36
CA ALA A 475 34.39 1.69 -18.45
C ALA A 475 32.88 1.62 -18.18
N LYS A 476 32.37 0.49 -17.69
CA LYS A 476 30.95 0.34 -17.32
C LYS A 476 30.54 1.28 -16.19
N ALA A 477 31.34 1.39 -15.14
CA ALA A 477 31.07 2.31 -14.03
C ALA A 477 31.11 3.78 -14.45
N THR A 478 32.04 4.13 -15.35
CA THR A 478 32.07 5.47 -15.96
C THR A 478 30.82 5.75 -16.79
N ALA A 479 30.40 4.78 -17.63
CA ALA A 479 29.17 4.93 -18.41
C ALA A 479 27.92 5.08 -17.51
N LEU A 480 27.85 4.30 -16.42
CA LEU A 480 26.76 4.39 -15.45
C LEU A 480 26.74 5.74 -14.74
N THR A 481 27.88 6.22 -14.26
CA THR A 481 27.97 7.54 -13.58
C THR A 481 27.61 8.70 -14.50
N VAL A 482 28.05 8.67 -15.77
CA VAL A 482 27.62 9.65 -16.78
C VAL A 482 26.12 9.59 -17.02
N ALA A 483 25.54 8.39 -17.13
CA ALA A 483 24.10 8.24 -17.32
C ALA A 483 23.29 8.77 -16.13
N LEU A 484 23.74 8.47 -14.90
CA LEU A 484 23.14 8.99 -13.66
C LEU A 484 23.17 10.52 -13.62
N HIS A 485 24.29 11.13 -14.00
CA HIS A 485 24.43 12.59 -14.10
C HIS A 485 23.48 13.19 -15.12
N TRP A 486 23.42 12.62 -16.33
CA TRP A 486 22.51 13.11 -17.36
C TRP A 486 21.04 13.01 -16.95
N VAL A 487 20.66 11.96 -16.22
CA VAL A 487 19.30 11.85 -15.69
C VAL A 487 19.06 12.88 -14.59
N ALA A 488 19.96 13.01 -13.62
CA ALA A 488 19.82 13.96 -12.51
C ALA A 488 19.70 15.41 -13.01
N VAL A 489 20.52 15.80 -13.99
CA VAL A 489 20.47 17.15 -14.59
C VAL A 489 19.32 17.28 -15.56
N GLY A 490 19.18 16.34 -16.49
CA GLY A 490 18.20 16.40 -17.56
C GLY A 490 16.77 16.39 -17.06
N GLN A 491 16.47 15.69 -15.96
CA GLN A 491 15.15 15.70 -15.35
C GLN A 491 14.79 17.04 -14.71
N GLY A 492 15.77 17.83 -14.24
CA GLY A 492 15.53 19.21 -13.78
C GLY A 492 14.86 20.08 -14.84
N TYR A 493 15.30 19.94 -16.09
CA TYR A 493 14.75 20.68 -17.22
C TYR A 493 13.58 19.98 -17.91
N GLY A 494 13.63 18.64 -18.00
CA GLY A 494 12.64 17.84 -18.72
C GLY A 494 11.33 17.68 -17.97
N TYR A 495 11.39 17.49 -16.64
CA TYR A 495 10.20 17.22 -15.84
C TYR A 495 9.13 18.32 -15.93
N PRO A 496 9.43 19.64 -15.83
CA PRO A 496 8.41 20.69 -15.96
C PRO A 496 7.66 20.62 -17.31
N VAL A 497 8.36 20.30 -18.39
CA VAL A 497 7.76 20.14 -19.72
C VAL A 497 6.89 18.89 -19.77
N ASN A 498 7.43 17.77 -19.29
CA ASN A 498 6.76 16.47 -19.22
C ASN A 498 5.46 16.55 -18.40
N GLU A 499 5.52 17.23 -17.26
CA GLU A 499 4.39 17.41 -16.36
C GLU A 499 3.34 18.36 -16.96
N TRP A 500 3.78 19.42 -17.64
CA TRP A 500 2.87 20.29 -18.40
C TRP A 500 2.11 19.50 -19.47
N VAL A 501 2.79 18.63 -20.22
CA VAL A 501 2.14 17.73 -21.18
C VAL A 501 1.12 16.82 -20.49
N ARG A 502 1.49 16.20 -19.37
CA ARG A 502 0.59 15.33 -18.61
C ARG A 502 -0.67 16.07 -18.17
N VAL A 503 -0.52 17.21 -17.50
CA VAL A 503 -1.64 17.96 -16.92
C VAL A 503 -2.50 18.64 -17.99
N ARG A 504 -1.89 19.25 -19.00
CA ARG A 504 -2.61 20.09 -19.98
C ARG A 504 -3.03 19.37 -21.24
N ILE A 505 -2.25 18.40 -21.72
CA ILE A 505 -2.56 17.67 -22.96
C ILE A 505 -3.29 16.36 -22.64
N LEU A 506 -2.88 15.66 -21.58
CA LEU A 506 -3.47 14.37 -21.18
C LEU A 506 -4.42 14.48 -19.97
N ASN A 507 -4.86 15.69 -19.61
CA ASN A 507 -5.80 15.94 -18.52
C ASN A 507 -5.42 15.29 -17.18
N GLY A 508 -4.12 15.28 -16.85
CA GLY A 508 -3.62 14.75 -15.59
C GLY A 508 -3.61 13.23 -15.50
N TYR A 509 -3.57 12.50 -16.63
CA TYR A 509 -3.56 11.04 -16.65
C TYR A 509 -2.54 10.45 -15.66
N GLU A 510 -3.00 9.50 -14.85
CA GLU A 510 -2.30 9.03 -13.65
C GLU A 510 -1.44 7.79 -13.85
N PHE A 511 -1.59 7.09 -14.99
CA PHE A 511 -0.87 5.85 -15.30
C PHE A 511 -0.98 4.78 -14.18
N GLY A 512 -2.13 4.72 -13.51
CA GLY A 512 -2.39 3.74 -12.45
C GLY A 512 -1.83 4.11 -11.07
N HIS A 513 -1.34 5.34 -10.88
CA HIS A 513 -0.98 5.85 -9.55
C HIS A 513 -1.97 6.92 -9.11
N GLU A 514 -2.78 6.65 -8.09
CA GLU A 514 -3.66 7.66 -7.49
C GLU A 514 -2.81 8.66 -6.68
N GLU A 515 -2.86 9.95 -7.02
CA GLU A 515 -2.31 10.94 -6.09
C GLU A 515 -3.16 10.96 -4.83
N ALA A 516 -2.52 10.90 -3.65
CA ALA A 516 -3.20 11.22 -2.41
C ALA A 516 -3.78 12.63 -2.57
N LYS A 517 -5.11 12.74 -2.71
CA LYS A 517 -5.82 14.02 -2.74
C LYS A 517 -5.40 14.78 -1.48
N ARG A 518 -4.59 15.82 -1.66
CA ARG A 518 -4.14 16.69 -0.58
C ARG A 518 -5.31 17.48 0.00
#